data_AF-A0A3N2NFR0-F1
#
_entry.id   AF-A0A3N2NFR0-F1
#
_cell.length_a   1.000
_cell.length_b   1.000
_cell.length_c   1.000
_cell.angle_alpha   90.00
_cell.angle_beta   90.00
_cell.angle_gamma   90.00
#
_symmetry.space_group_name_H-M   'P 1'
#
loop_
_entity.id
_entity.type
_entity.pdbx_description
1 polymer ?
#
loop_
_entity_poly.entity_id
_entity_poly.type
_entity_poly.pdbx_seq_one_letter_code
_entity_poly.pdbx_strand_id
1 'polypeptide(L)'
;MIPSILATLLAVWCYVVEFRRDLMMLQQNSYRNERYNRWLHASQDTTSVMRLVSGAVVLASMSTLSVSFVGMILISVVSFVNIVTLSRRKYKKPLVMTQRAWRILFTMLVLSFVVVVPAAVIGMRVGHALEYAAIAALLVYCFSHLFAFVANWLLRPVEKHINDRYYRDAERILRSMPDLKIVGITGSYGKTSTKHYLNRILSEHFDVMMTPGSYNTTMGVIRTVREYLKPYNEVFIVEMGAKQIGDIKEICDLVHPAVGIVTAVGEQHLESFGSIENVQRTKFELVDALPSDGLAVVNDDFPYVASRRVDNVECVRYAVSSVDNAGYIATDITYSPSGTHFTVKGPDGFAEEFDTRLVGECNVSNLLAAIIVALRLGVPVDKIRYAVSRIDQVEHRLSMKRTPGGVTIIDDAFNSNPTGSRMALDVLAMMTGGRRIIVTPGMIELGERQEELNREFGRKIAVSADIAIVVGEYNRDAIVSGIESVETRTADVHTVATFAESQRLLSGMLHAGDTVLYENDLPDTFK
;
A
#
# COMPACT_ATOMS: atom_id res chain seq x y z
N MET A 1 -19.31 -5.46 48.76
CA MET A 1 -20.21 -5.04 47.67
C MET A 1 -19.62 -3.90 46.82
N ILE A 2 -19.30 -2.73 47.39
CA ILE A 2 -18.73 -1.60 46.62
C ILE A 2 -17.45 -1.94 45.83
N PRO A 3 -16.43 -2.63 46.41
CA PRO A 3 -15.23 -3.01 45.66
C PRO A 3 -15.53 -3.96 44.51
N SER A 4 -16.49 -4.88 44.71
CA SER A 4 -16.89 -5.87 43.70
C SER A 4 -17.58 -5.21 42.49
N ILE A 5 -18.44 -4.22 42.75
CA ILE A 5 -19.08 -3.43 41.68
C ILE A 5 -18.02 -2.65 40.89
N LEU A 6 -17.15 -1.92 41.59
CA LEU A 6 -16.13 -1.09 40.95
C LEU A 6 -15.19 -1.93 40.07
N ALA A 7 -14.65 -3.03 40.60
CA ALA A 7 -13.79 -3.92 39.82
C ALA A 7 -14.50 -4.53 38.61
N THR A 8 -15.77 -4.92 38.75
CA THR A 8 -16.54 -5.45 37.60
C THR A 8 -16.67 -4.39 36.51
N LEU A 9 -17.08 -3.16 36.87
CA LEU A 9 -17.23 -2.07 35.92
C LEU A 9 -15.90 -1.69 35.25
N LEU A 10 -14.82 -1.61 36.03
CA LEU A 10 -13.49 -1.31 35.50
C LEU A 10 -12.96 -2.43 34.60
N ALA A 11 -13.12 -3.69 34.97
CA ALA A 11 -12.70 -4.82 34.16
C ALA A 11 -13.49 -4.91 32.85
N VAL A 12 -14.81 -4.64 32.91
CA VAL A 12 -15.66 -4.56 31.71
C VAL A 12 -15.20 -3.43 30.79
N TRP A 13 -15.03 -2.23 31.34
CA TRP A 13 -14.55 -1.10 30.55
C TRP A 13 -13.16 -1.36 29.96
N CYS A 14 -12.27 -2.01 30.72
CA CYS A 14 -10.93 -2.37 30.29
C CYS A 14 -10.94 -3.26 29.04
N TYR A 15 -11.70 -4.37 29.02
CA TYR A 15 -11.74 -5.21 27.83
C TYR A 15 -12.47 -4.55 26.66
N VAL A 16 -13.45 -3.66 26.91
CA VAL A 16 -14.14 -2.92 25.83
C VAL A 16 -13.17 -1.96 25.13
N VAL A 17 -12.33 -1.25 25.89
CA VAL A 17 -11.27 -0.40 25.32
C VAL A 17 -10.27 -1.26 24.54
N GLU A 18 -9.89 -2.42 25.07
CA GLU A 18 -8.98 -3.35 24.39
C GLU A 18 -9.59 -3.93 23.11
N PHE A 19 -10.88 -4.25 23.08
CA PHE A 19 -11.57 -4.70 21.87
C PHE A 19 -11.50 -3.66 20.74
N ARG A 20 -11.60 -2.36 21.06
CA ARG A 20 -11.41 -1.30 20.06
C ARG A 20 -9.99 -1.29 19.51
N ARG A 21 -8.99 -1.52 20.37
CA ARG A 21 -7.58 -1.63 19.97
C ARG A 21 -7.33 -2.87 19.10
N ASP A 22 -7.84 -4.02 19.49
CA ASP A 22 -7.68 -5.26 18.72
C ASP A 22 -8.39 -5.17 17.37
N LEU A 23 -9.58 -4.55 17.32
CA LEU A 23 -10.28 -4.26 16.08
C LEU A 23 -9.49 -3.32 15.17
N MET A 24 -8.84 -2.29 15.75
CA MET A 24 -7.97 -1.38 15.01
C MET A 24 -6.79 -2.12 14.40
N MET A 25 -6.14 -3.02 15.16
CA MET A 25 -5.03 -3.83 14.66
C MET A 25 -5.49 -4.85 13.61
N LEU A 26 -6.66 -5.46 13.79
CA LEU A 26 -7.28 -6.33 12.79
C LEU A 26 -7.61 -5.56 11.50
N GLN A 27 -8.11 -4.33 11.59
CA GLN A 27 -8.37 -3.44 10.46
C GLN A 27 -7.09 -3.09 9.70
N GLN A 28 -6.02 -2.74 10.41
CA GLN A 28 -4.71 -2.46 9.79
C GLN A 28 -4.13 -3.71 9.10
N ASN A 29 -4.45 -4.90 9.59
CA ASN A 29 -4.14 -6.19 8.96
C ASN A 29 -5.17 -6.63 7.90
N SER A 30 -5.94 -5.68 7.34
CA SER A 30 -6.91 -5.91 6.27
C SER A 30 -8.00 -6.94 6.60
N TYR A 31 -8.30 -7.11 7.90
CA TYR A 31 -9.21 -8.12 8.43
C TYR A 31 -8.88 -9.56 8.02
N ARG A 32 -7.62 -9.84 7.69
CA ARG A 32 -7.14 -11.20 7.38
C ARG A 32 -6.58 -11.82 8.67
N ASN A 33 -7.22 -12.90 9.12
CA ASN A 33 -6.84 -13.57 10.37
C ASN A 33 -5.37 -14.04 10.37
N GLU A 34 -4.86 -14.53 9.24
CA GLU A 34 -3.46 -14.97 9.11
C GLU A 34 -2.46 -13.81 9.29
N ARG A 35 -2.74 -12.64 8.70
CA ARG A 35 -1.90 -11.44 8.85
C ARG A 35 -1.95 -10.92 10.28
N TYR A 36 -3.15 -10.87 10.85
CA TYR A 36 -3.33 -10.48 12.25
C TYR A 36 -2.57 -11.42 13.19
N ASN A 37 -2.57 -12.74 12.92
CA ASN A 37 -1.80 -13.70 13.71
C ASN A 37 -0.28 -13.49 13.57
N ARG A 38 0.23 -13.30 12.34
CA ARG A 38 1.65 -12.97 12.13
C ARG A 38 2.05 -11.71 12.87
N TRP A 39 1.21 -10.67 12.82
CA TRP A 39 1.43 -9.43 13.56
C TRP A 39 1.48 -9.68 15.07
N LEU A 40 0.53 -10.44 15.65
CA LEU A 40 0.51 -10.77 17.07
C LEU A 40 1.82 -11.45 17.53
N HIS A 41 2.35 -12.36 16.71
CA HIS A 41 3.62 -13.04 16.99
C HIS A 41 4.81 -12.08 16.90
N ALA A 42 4.91 -11.28 15.84
CA ALA A 42 6.01 -10.34 15.62
C ALA A 42 6.04 -9.23 16.68
N SER A 43 4.86 -8.71 17.07
CA SER A 43 4.75 -7.64 18.05
C SER A 43 4.79 -8.13 19.50
N GLN A 44 4.81 -9.46 19.73
CA GLN A 44 4.73 -10.10 21.05
C GLN A 44 3.56 -9.58 21.90
N ASP A 45 2.45 -9.18 21.25
CA ASP A 45 1.36 -8.48 21.95
C ASP A 45 0.62 -9.40 22.91
N THR A 46 0.48 -10.68 22.55
CA THR A 46 -0.10 -11.74 23.39
C THR A 46 0.68 -11.97 24.68
N THR A 47 1.99 -11.68 24.67
CA THR A 47 2.91 -11.83 25.82
C THR A 47 3.33 -10.48 26.40
N SER A 48 2.58 -9.42 26.13
CA SER A 48 2.87 -8.10 26.69
C SER A 48 2.81 -8.12 28.23
N VAL A 49 3.68 -7.33 28.86
CA VAL A 49 3.78 -7.24 30.33
C VAL A 49 2.42 -6.99 30.98
N MET A 50 1.61 -6.11 30.41
CA MET A 50 0.27 -5.80 30.95
C MET A 50 -0.68 -7.00 30.90
N ARG A 51 -0.64 -7.83 29.85
CA ARG A 51 -1.46 -9.05 29.76
C ARG A 51 -0.96 -10.13 30.72
N LEU A 52 0.36 -10.30 30.87
CA LEU A 52 0.95 -11.23 31.83
C LEU A 52 0.60 -10.85 33.28
N VAL A 53 0.73 -9.57 33.64
CA VAL A 53 0.33 -9.05 34.96
C VAL A 53 -1.16 -9.25 35.20
N SER A 54 -2.00 -8.97 34.20
CA SER A 54 -3.46 -9.18 34.31
C SER A 54 -3.80 -10.66 34.47
N GLY A 55 -3.12 -11.56 33.76
CA GLY A 55 -3.26 -13.01 33.91
C GLY A 55 -2.83 -13.49 35.29
N ALA A 56 -1.72 -12.98 35.83
CA ALA A 56 -1.29 -13.27 37.19
C ALA A 56 -2.32 -12.81 38.24
N VAL A 57 -2.94 -11.63 38.05
CA VAL A 57 -4.01 -11.15 38.93
C VAL A 57 -5.26 -12.02 38.83
N VAL A 58 -5.63 -12.51 37.64
CA VAL A 58 -6.72 -13.49 37.48
C VAL A 58 -6.43 -14.76 38.29
N LEU A 59 -5.25 -15.36 38.12
CA LEU A 59 -4.86 -16.58 38.84
C LEU A 59 -4.81 -16.36 40.36
N ALA A 60 -4.25 -15.22 40.80
CA ALA A 60 -4.21 -14.87 42.22
C ALA A 60 -5.63 -14.69 42.80
N SER A 61 -6.54 -14.08 42.05
CA SER A 61 -7.94 -13.87 42.48
C SER A 61 -8.78 -15.15 42.49
N MET A 62 -8.36 -16.18 41.76
CA MET A 62 -8.97 -17.53 41.80
C MET A 62 -8.36 -18.42 42.88
N SER A 63 -7.25 -18.02 43.50
CA SER A 63 -6.56 -18.81 44.52
C SER A 63 -7.33 -18.84 45.83
N THR A 64 -7.44 -20.03 46.42
CA THR A 64 -8.03 -20.26 47.75
C THR A 64 -7.24 -19.59 48.88
N LEU A 65 -6.01 -19.12 48.61
CA LEU A 65 -5.16 -18.42 49.55
C LEU A 65 -5.40 -16.89 49.56
N SER A 66 -6.19 -16.38 48.61
CA SER A 66 -6.49 -14.95 48.50
C SER A 66 -7.77 -14.58 49.24
N VAL A 67 -7.73 -13.46 49.97
CA VAL A 67 -8.96 -12.84 50.48
C VAL A 67 -9.65 -12.15 49.31
N SER A 68 -10.90 -12.51 49.01
CA SER A 68 -11.70 -11.98 47.90
C SER A 68 -11.60 -10.45 47.75
N PHE A 69 -11.63 -9.72 48.87
CA PHE A 69 -11.45 -8.26 48.90
C PHE A 69 -10.14 -7.77 48.25
N VAL A 70 -9.03 -8.46 48.49
CA VAL A 70 -7.71 -8.13 47.92
C VAL A 70 -7.72 -8.38 46.41
N GLY A 71 -8.31 -9.50 45.96
CA GLY A 71 -8.47 -9.79 44.53
C GLY A 71 -9.22 -8.68 43.78
N MET A 72 -10.34 -8.19 44.35
CA MET A 72 -11.11 -7.11 43.73
C MET A 72 -10.35 -5.78 43.66
N ILE A 73 -9.50 -5.47 44.65
CA ILE A 73 -8.62 -4.29 44.59
C ILE A 73 -7.59 -4.46 43.48
N LEU A 74 -6.93 -5.62 43.39
CA LEU A 74 -5.94 -5.89 42.35
C LEU A 74 -6.56 -5.80 40.95
N ILE A 75 -7.74 -6.39 40.74
CA ILE A 75 -8.48 -6.29 39.48
C ILE A 75 -8.81 -4.82 39.16
N SER A 76 -9.28 -4.05 40.13
CA SER A 76 -9.58 -2.62 39.93
C SER A 76 -8.35 -1.83 39.51
N VAL A 77 -7.23 -2.01 40.21
CA VAL A 77 -5.97 -1.30 39.95
C VAL A 77 -5.42 -1.65 38.58
N VAL A 78 -5.29 -2.94 38.27
CA VAL A 78 -4.76 -3.37 36.97
C VAL A 78 -5.66 -2.94 35.83
N SER A 79 -6.99 -3.07 35.98
CA SER A 79 -7.94 -2.58 34.96
C SER A 79 -7.79 -1.08 34.74
N PHE A 80 -7.72 -0.28 35.81
CA PHE A 80 -7.53 1.16 35.71
C PHE A 80 -6.23 1.55 35.00
N VAL A 81 -5.11 0.91 35.37
CA VAL A 81 -3.81 1.15 34.73
C VAL A 81 -3.85 0.78 33.24
N ASN A 82 -4.46 -0.36 32.89
CA ASN A 82 -4.67 -0.76 31.49
C ASN A 82 -5.49 0.28 30.73
N ILE A 83 -6.64 0.73 31.27
CA ILE A 83 -7.50 1.74 30.66
C ILE A 83 -6.71 3.03 30.37
N VAL A 84 -5.95 3.53 31.35
CA VAL A 84 -5.15 4.75 31.20
C VAL A 84 -4.04 4.57 30.16
N THR A 85 -3.36 3.43 30.19
CA THR A 85 -2.27 3.10 29.27
C THR A 85 -2.77 3.04 27.83
N LEU A 86 -3.87 2.32 27.61
CA LEU A 86 -4.50 2.19 26.29
C LEU A 86 -5.03 3.52 25.77
N SER A 87 -5.64 4.33 26.63
CA SER A 87 -6.20 5.62 26.25
C SER A 87 -5.14 6.68 25.92
N ARG A 88 -3.92 6.55 26.47
CA ARG A 88 -2.81 7.47 26.22
C ARG A 88 -1.94 7.08 25.02
N ARG A 89 -2.06 5.85 24.51
CA ARG A 89 -1.32 5.41 23.33
C ARG A 89 -1.78 6.18 22.10
N LYS A 90 -0.83 6.86 21.45
CA LYS A 90 -1.06 7.53 20.17
C LYS A 90 -0.76 6.54 19.04
N TYR A 91 -1.74 6.34 18.16
CA TYR A 91 -1.61 5.50 16.98
C TYR A 91 -1.62 6.38 15.74
N LYS A 92 -0.65 6.19 14.83
CA LYS A 92 -0.54 6.97 13.57
C LYS A 92 -1.77 6.75 12.66
N LYS A 93 -2.35 5.54 12.66
CA LYS A 93 -3.58 5.21 11.93
C LYS A 93 -4.72 4.87 12.91
N PRO A 94 -5.69 5.77 13.13
CA PRO A 94 -6.80 5.53 14.05
C PRO A 94 -7.80 4.51 13.48
N LEU A 95 -8.56 3.89 14.39
CA LEU A 95 -9.69 3.03 14.04
C LEU A 95 -10.75 3.81 13.26
N VAL A 96 -11.08 3.37 12.05
CA VAL A 96 -12.20 3.90 11.28
C VAL A 96 -13.40 2.98 11.46
N MET A 97 -14.46 3.51 12.10
CA MET A 97 -15.68 2.74 12.39
C MET A 97 -16.56 2.56 11.15
N THR A 98 -16.20 1.58 10.32
CA THR A 98 -17.00 1.13 9.18
C THR A 98 -18.15 0.22 9.65
N GLN A 99 -19.12 -0.06 8.75
CA GLN A 99 -20.20 -1.02 9.04
C GLN A 99 -19.65 -2.42 9.38
N ARG A 100 -18.57 -2.85 8.72
CA ARG A 100 -17.88 -4.11 9.06
C ARG A 100 -17.24 -4.05 10.45
N ALA A 101 -16.57 -2.94 10.78
CA ALA A 101 -15.96 -2.75 12.09
C ALA A 101 -17.02 -2.79 13.21
N TRP A 102 -18.19 -2.16 12.99
CA TRP A 102 -19.32 -2.26 13.91
C TRP A 102 -19.83 -3.69 14.11
N ARG A 103 -20.01 -4.46 13.03
CA ARG A 103 -20.42 -5.87 13.12
C ARG A 103 -19.42 -6.71 13.92
N ILE A 104 -18.12 -6.55 13.65
CA ILE A 104 -17.08 -7.28 14.37
C ILE A 104 -17.08 -6.89 15.84
N LEU A 105 -17.07 -5.59 16.17
CA LEU A 105 -17.09 -5.13 17.56
C LEU A 105 -18.32 -5.64 18.32
N PHE A 106 -19.49 -5.55 17.71
CA PHE A 106 -20.73 -6.05 18.29
C PHE A 106 -20.65 -7.56 18.54
N THR A 107 -20.12 -8.33 17.59
CA THR A 107 -19.94 -9.78 17.73
C THR A 107 -18.95 -10.11 18.84
N MET A 108 -17.85 -9.35 18.98
CA MET A 108 -16.91 -9.51 20.10
C MET A 108 -17.58 -9.28 21.46
N LEU A 109 -18.44 -8.25 21.57
CA LEU A 109 -19.20 -7.96 22.80
C LEU A 109 -20.23 -9.05 23.11
N VAL A 110 -20.91 -9.59 22.09
CA VAL A 110 -21.84 -10.72 22.28
C VAL A 110 -21.08 -11.96 22.76
N LEU A 111 -19.92 -12.26 22.17
CA LEU A 111 -19.07 -13.36 22.59
C LEU A 111 -18.54 -13.17 24.02
N SER A 112 -18.22 -11.95 24.45
CA SER A 112 -17.78 -11.71 25.84
C SER A 112 -18.90 -11.98 26.84
N PHE A 113 -20.17 -11.71 26.50
CA PHE A 113 -21.30 -12.08 27.36
C PHE A 113 -21.44 -13.59 27.56
N VAL A 114 -21.07 -14.41 26.56
CA VAL A 114 -21.04 -15.88 26.68
C VAL A 114 -20.02 -16.35 27.72
N VAL A 115 -19.02 -15.54 28.07
CA VAL A 115 -18.04 -15.85 29.12
C VAL A 115 -18.43 -15.23 30.45
N VAL A 116 -18.77 -13.95 30.47
CA VAL A 116 -19.01 -13.19 31.70
C VAL A 116 -20.34 -13.56 32.37
N VAL A 117 -21.42 -13.77 31.60
CA VAL A 117 -22.75 -14.06 32.18
C VAL A 117 -22.77 -15.43 32.85
N PRO A 118 -22.29 -16.54 32.24
CA PRO A 118 -22.23 -17.82 32.93
C PRO A 118 -21.34 -17.80 34.18
N ALA A 119 -20.20 -17.10 34.14
CA ALA A 119 -19.35 -16.93 35.31
C ALA A 119 -20.09 -16.21 36.45
N ALA A 120 -20.82 -15.14 36.15
CA ALA A 120 -21.64 -14.44 37.13
C ALA A 120 -22.75 -15.33 37.71
N VAL A 121 -23.42 -16.14 36.87
CA VAL A 121 -24.48 -17.08 37.29
C VAL A 121 -23.91 -18.18 38.21
N ILE A 122 -22.72 -18.71 37.90
CA ILE A 122 -22.02 -19.65 38.78
C ILE A 122 -21.70 -18.96 40.11
N GLY A 123 -21.17 -17.74 40.06
CA GLY A 123 -20.89 -16.94 41.26
C GLY A 123 -22.14 -16.66 42.09
N MET A 124 -23.32 -16.47 41.49
CA MET A 124 -24.59 -16.29 42.21
C MET A 124 -24.92 -17.49 43.10
N ARG A 125 -24.63 -18.72 42.65
CA ARG A 125 -24.90 -19.95 43.42
C ARG A 125 -24.07 -20.03 44.71
N VAL A 126 -22.93 -19.34 44.75
CA VAL A 126 -22.00 -19.31 45.89
C VAL A 126 -22.03 -17.95 46.61
N GLY A 127 -22.89 -17.02 46.20
CA GLY A 127 -23.02 -15.68 46.82
C GLY A 127 -22.00 -14.63 46.36
N HIS A 128 -21.17 -14.93 45.35
CA HIS A 128 -20.05 -14.09 44.89
C HIS A 128 -20.16 -13.67 43.40
N ALA A 129 -21.38 -13.42 42.91
CA ALA A 129 -21.66 -13.16 41.49
C ALA A 129 -20.74 -12.10 40.82
N LEU A 130 -20.55 -10.96 41.48
CA LEU A 130 -19.75 -9.85 40.95
C LEU A 130 -18.26 -10.17 40.90
N GLU A 131 -17.75 -11.00 41.80
CA GLU A 131 -16.33 -11.37 41.82
C GLU A 131 -16.00 -12.27 40.63
N TYR A 132 -16.83 -13.29 40.40
CA TYR A 132 -16.71 -14.16 39.24
C TYR A 132 -16.89 -13.38 37.93
N ALA A 133 -17.82 -12.42 37.88
CA ALA A 133 -17.99 -11.55 36.72
C ALA A 133 -16.74 -10.69 36.45
N ALA A 134 -16.14 -10.11 37.48
CA ALA A 134 -14.93 -9.29 37.34
C ALA A 134 -13.70 -10.12 36.92
N ILE A 135 -13.53 -11.31 37.50
CA ILE A 135 -12.47 -12.26 37.10
C ILE A 135 -12.65 -12.67 35.64
N ALA A 136 -13.87 -13.03 35.24
CA ALA A 136 -14.18 -13.38 33.85
C ALA A 136 -13.97 -12.20 32.89
N ALA A 137 -14.34 -10.98 33.28
CA ALA A 137 -14.10 -9.78 32.48
C ALA A 137 -12.60 -9.49 32.28
N LEU A 138 -11.78 -9.64 33.33
CA LEU A 138 -10.33 -9.50 33.20
C LEU A 138 -9.71 -10.64 32.37
N LEU A 139 -10.27 -11.85 32.45
CA LEU A 139 -9.88 -12.97 31.58
C LEU A 139 -10.20 -12.68 30.11
N VAL A 140 -11.37 -12.09 29.81
CA VAL A 140 -11.72 -11.61 28.46
C VAL A 140 -10.70 -10.58 27.96
N TYR A 141 -10.24 -9.67 28.81
CA TYR A 141 -9.16 -8.74 28.45
C TYR A 141 -7.87 -9.48 28.05
N CYS A 142 -7.42 -10.46 28.84
CA CYS A 142 -6.20 -11.24 28.56
C CYS A 142 -6.26 -11.97 27.21
N PHE A 143 -7.45 -12.47 26.84
CA PHE A 143 -7.68 -13.25 25.62
C PHE A 143 -8.44 -12.50 24.53
N SER A 144 -8.48 -11.18 24.60
CA SER A 144 -9.26 -10.29 23.70
C SER A 144 -9.00 -10.52 22.21
N HIS A 145 -7.75 -10.81 21.84
CA HIS A 145 -7.35 -11.15 20.47
C HIS A 145 -8.09 -12.38 19.90
N LEU A 146 -8.43 -13.37 20.74
CA LEU A 146 -9.22 -14.54 20.32
C LEU A 146 -10.66 -14.13 19.98
N PHE A 147 -11.24 -13.17 20.71
CA PHE A 147 -12.56 -12.65 20.39
C PHE A 147 -12.58 -11.97 19.03
N ALA A 148 -11.55 -11.18 18.70
CA ALA A 148 -11.42 -10.57 17.38
C ALA A 148 -11.31 -11.63 16.27
N PHE A 149 -10.49 -12.66 16.49
CA PHE A 149 -10.32 -13.77 15.55
C PHE A 149 -11.62 -14.54 15.29
N VAL A 150 -12.30 -14.95 16.36
CA VAL A 150 -13.54 -15.73 16.31
C VAL A 150 -14.69 -14.88 15.74
N ALA A 151 -14.82 -13.62 16.15
CA ALA A 151 -15.84 -12.72 15.62
C ALA A 151 -15.68 -12.53 14.10
N ASN A 152 -14.46 -12.28 13.62
CA ASN A 152 -14.21 -12.13 12.18
C ASN A 152 -14.42 -13.45 11.42
N TRP A 153 -14.14 -14.60 12.03
CA TRP A 153 -14.41 -15.91 11.44
C TRP A 153 -15.92 -16.20 11.34
N LEU A 154 -16.69 -15.96 12.40
CA LEU A 154 -18.15 -16.14 12.43
C LEU A 154 -18.88 -15.23 11.43
N LEU A 155 -18.36 -14.03 11.19
CA LEU A 155 -18.95 -13.07 10.25
C LEU A 155 -18.60 -13.34 8.78
N ARG A 156 -17.67 -14.25 8.47
CA ARG A 156 -17.28 -14.58 7.08
C ARG A 156 -18.46 -14.80 6.12
N PRO A 157 -19.50 -15.62 6.43
CA PRO A 157 -20.63 -15.81 5.53
C PRO A 157 -21.44 -14.52 5.31
N VAL A 158 -21.59 -13.69 6.35
CA VAL A 158 -22.31 -12.41 6.27
C VAL A 158 -21.55 -11.43 5.38
N GLU A 159 -20.24 -11.28 5.60
CA GLU A 159 -19.38 -10.44 4.77
C GLU A 159 -19.37 -10.91 3.32
N LYS A 160 -19.29 -12.23 3.09
CA LYS A 160 -19.35 -12.81 1.75
C LYS A 160 -20.66 -12.46 1.07
N HIS A 161 -21.80 -12.66 1.72
CA HIS A 161 -23.11 -12.33 1.16
C HIS A 161 -23.25 -10.84 0.81
N ILE A 162 -22.75 -9.95 1.68
CA ILE A 162 -22.74 -8.51 1.44
C ILE A 162 -21.88 -8.17 0.21
N ASN A 163 -20.67 -8.74 0.12
CA ASN A 163 -19.77 -8.52 -1.01
C ASN A 163 -20.37 -9.06 -2.32
N ASP A 164 -20.97 -10.26 -2.29
CA ASP A 164 -21.62 -10.88 -3.46
C ASP A 164 -22.80 -10.03 -3.98
N ARG A 165 -23.49 -9.29 -3.10
CA ARG A 165 -24.51 -8.33 -3.52
C ARG A 165 -23.89 -7.15 -4.27
N TYR A 166 -22.80 -6.57 -3.76
CA TYR A 166 -22.12 -5.47 -4.43
C TYR A 166 -21.47 -5.91 -5.75
N TYR A 167 -20.90 -7.10 -5.79
CA TYR A 167 -20.35 -7.72 -7.00
C TYR A 167 -21.43 -7.82 -8.09
N ARG A 168 -22.57 -8.46 -7.80
CA ARG A 168 -23.69 -8.60 -8.76
C ARG A 168 -24.29 -7.27 -9.20
N ASP A 169 -24.20 -6.24 -8.36
CA ASP A 169 -24.67 -4.88 -8.70
C ASP A 169 -23.71 -4.21 -9.69
N ALA A 170 -22.40 -4.31 -9.46
CA ALA A 170 -21.38 -3.82 -10.39
C ALA A 170 -21.43 -4.57 -11.73
N GLU A 171 -21.57 -5.89 -11.69
CA GLU A 171 -21.73 -6.72 -12.88
C GLU A 171 -22.96 -6.29 -13.71
N ARG A 172 -24.09 -6.00 -13.05
CA ARG A 172 -25.30 -5.50 -13.74
C ARG A 172 -25.05 -4.16 -14.43
N ILE A 173 -24.34 -3.23 -13.79
CA ILE A 173 -23.99 -1.93 -14.36
C ILE A 173 -23.11 -2.11 -15.59
N LEU A 174 -22.05 -2.92 -15.49
CA LEU A 174 -21.13 -3.18 -16.61
C LEU A 174 -21.86 -3.83 -17.79
N ARG A 175 -22.71 -4.83 -17.53
CA ARG A 175 -23.54 -5.48 -18.57
C ARG A 175 -24.53 -4.53 -19.25
N SER A 176 -24.90 -3.42 -18.60
CA SER A 176 -25.78 -2.40 -19.20
C SER A 176 -25.05 -1.45 -20.16
N MET A 177 -23.72 -1.56 -20.29
CA MET A 177 -22.87 -0.70 -21.11
C MET A 177 -22.03 -1.54 -22.09
N PRO A 178 -22.65 -2.21 -23.09
CA PRO A 178 -21.96 -3.16 -23.96
C PRO A 178 -20.85 -2.55 -24.83
N ASP A 179 -20.93 -1.25 -25.13
CA ASP A 179 -19.94 -0.53 -25.95
C ASP A 179 -18.80 0.09 -25.13
N LEU A 180 -18.80 -0.09 -23.80
CA LEU A 180 -17.78 0.45 -22.90
C LEU A 180 -16.43 -0.22 -23.15
N LYS A 181 -15.42 0.57 -23.53
CA LYS A 181 -14.07 0.08 -23.76
C LYS A 181 -13.33 0.01 -22.43
N ILE A 182 -12.99 -1.19 -21.98
CA ILE A 182 -12.35 -1.40 -20.68
C ILE A 182 -10.86 -1.67 -20.86
N VAL A 183 -10.03 -0.83 -20.24
CA VAL A 183 -8.57 -0.94 -20.27
C VAL A 183 -8.06 -1.33 -18.89
N GLY A 184 -7.52 -2.54 -18.74
CA GLY A 184 -6.84 -2.98 -17.54
C GLY A 184 -5.37 -2.55 -17.53
N ILE A 185 -4.86 -2.13 -16.36
CA ILE A 185 -3.45 -1.76 -16.19
C ILE A 185 -2.89 -2.46 -14.96
N THR A 186 -1.84 -3.25 -15.15
CA THR A 186 -1.12 -3.90 -14.06
C THR A 186 0.40 -3.84 -14.22
N GLY A 187 1.09 -4.26 -13.18
CA GLY A 187 2.55 -4.29 -13.08
C GLY A 187 3.03 -4.19 -11.64
N SER A 188 4.33 -4.37 -11.39
CA SER A 188 4.94 -4.09 -10.08
C SER A 188 4.97 -2.57 -9.82
N TYR A 189 5.34 -1.77 -10.82
CA TYR A 189 5.42 -0.31 -10.74
C TYR A 189 4.86 0.34 -12.01
N GLY A 190 4.66 1.67 -12.02
CA GLY A 190 4.15 2.40 -13.18
C GLY A 190 2.63 2.37 -13.41
N LYS A 191 1.89 1.49 -12.72
CA LYS A 191 0.41 1.35 -12.87
C LYS A 191 -0.35 2.68 -12.74
N THR A 192 -0.17 3.36 -11.61
CA THR A 192 -0.91 4.59 -11.31
C THR A 192 -0.53 5.70 -12.29
N SER A 193 0.76 5.90 -12.57
CA SER A 193 1.21 6.90 -13.55
C SER A 193 0.63 6.63 -14.93
N THR A 194 0.73 5.39 -15.42
CA THR A 194 0.16 4.98 -16.72
C THR A 194 -1.35 5.20 -16.78
N LYS A 195 -2.09 4.86 -15.72
CA LYS A 195 -3.53 5.17 -15.61
C LYS A 195 -3.81 6.65 -15.76
N HIS A 196 -3.09 7.51 -15.04
CA HIS A 196 -3.31 8.96 -15.09
C HIS A 196 -2.95 9.55 -16.47
N TYR A 197 -1.84 9.09 -17.06
CA TYR A 197 -1.42 9.54 -18.39
C TYR A 197 -2.41 9.11 -19.46
N LEU A 198 -2.84 7.84 -19.42
CA LEU A 198 -3.85 7.32 -20.32
C LEU A 198 -5.19 8.05 -20.16
N ASN A 199 -5.63 8.28 -18.93
CA ASN A 199 -6.86 9.03 -18.66
C ASN A 199 -6.77 10.44 -19.27
N ARG A 200 -5.65 11.15 -19.08
CA ARG A 200 -5.45 12.50 -19.62
C ARG A 200 -5.47 12.50 -21.16
N ILE A 201 -4.82 11.54 -21.80
CA ILE A 201 -4.77 11.43 -23.26
C ILE A 201 -6.14 11.06 -23.83
N LEU A 202 -6.78 10.01 -23.31
CA LEU A 202 -8.07 9.54 -23.82
C LEU A 202 -9.20 10.55 -23.59
N SER A 203 -9.13 11.37 -22.53
CA SER A 203 -10.12 12.42 -22.25
C SER A 203 -10.15 13.53 -23.33
N GLU A 204 -9.17 13.61 -24.24
CA GLU A 204 -9.24 14.52 -25.40
C GLU A 204 -10.20 14.02 -26.50
N HIS A 205 -10.62 12.76 -26.43
CA HIS A 205 -11.43 12.13 -27.48
C HIS A 205 -12.65 11.37 -26.96
N PHE A 206 -12.59 10.83 -25.75
CA PHE A 206 -13.63 10.00 -25.15
C PHE A 206 -14.09 10.55 -23.80
N ASP A 207 -15.31 10.20 -23.38
CA ASP A 207 -15.74 10.31 -21.99
C ASP A 207 -15.14 9.18 -21.13
N VAL A 208 -14.09 9.50 -20.37
CA VAL A 208 -13.29 8.50 -19.63
C VAL A 208 -13.65 8.48 -18.14
N MET A 209 -13.78 7.27 -17.59
CA MET A 209 -13.72 7.04 -16.15
C MET A 209 -12.45 6.23 -15.82
N MET A 210 -11.74 6.57 -14.74
CA MET A 210 -10.63 5.75 -14.24
C MET A 210 -10.84 5.39 -12.76
N THR A 211 -10.29 4.28 -12.29
CA THR A 211 -10.30 3.97 -10.84
C THR A 211 -9.65 5.10 -10.02
N PRO A 212 -10.37 5.73 -9.06
CA PRO A 212 -9.87 6.87 -8.31
C PRO A 212 -8.82 6.42 -7.28
N GLY A 213 -7.79 7.26 -7.08
CA GLY A 213 -6.70 6.98 -6.14
C GLY A 213 -6.08 5.60 -6.39
N SER A 214 -6.01 4.79 -5.34
CA SER A 214 -5.47 3.41 -5.36
C SER A 214 -6.56 2.34 -5.30
N TYR A 215 -7.73 2.57 -5.91
CA TYR A 215 -8.84 1.61 -5.94
C TYR A 215 -8.54 0.49 -6.95
N ASN A 216 -7.60 -0.39 -6.56
CA ASN A 216 -7.00 -1.39 -7.42
C ASN A 216 -7.20 -2.84 -6.94
N THR A 217 -8.09 -3.03 -5.97
CA THR A 217 -8.58 -4.35 -5.54
C THR A 217 -9.97 -4.59 -6.11
N THR A 218 -10.43 -5.84 -6.17
CA THR A 218 -11.78 -6.21 -6.63
C THR A 218 -12.88 -5.35 -5.99
N MET A 219 -12.85 -5.18 -4.67
CA MET A 219 -13.82 -4.32 -3.99
C MET A 219 -13.66 -2.82 -4.29
N GLY A 220 -12.43 -2.36 -4.52
CA GLY A 220 -12.17 -0.99 -4.97
C GLY A 220 -12.79 -0.73 -6.35
N VAL A 221 -12.61 -1.67 -7.29
CA VAL A 221 -13.17 -1.61 -8.64
C VAL A 221 -14.70 -1.69 -8.62
N ILE A 222 -15.28 -2.61 -7.84
CA ILE A 222 -16.74 -2.68 -7.61
C ILE A 222 -17.29 -1.34 -7.13
N ARG A 223 -16.57 -0.68 -6.21
CA ARG A 223 -16.96 0.62 -5.71
C ARG A 223 -16.89 1.69 -6.80
N THR A 224 -15.84 1.69 -7.62
CA THR A 224 -15.72 2.60 -8.77
C THR A 224 -16.90 2.46 -9.72
N VAL A 225 -17.23 1.23 -10.13
CA VAL A 225 -18.34 0.94 -11.03
C VAL A 225 -19.67 1.44 -10.45
N ARG A 226 -19.92 1.19 -9.17
CA ARG A 226 -21.22 1.52 -8.53
C ARG A 226 -21.40 3.00 -8.22
N GLU A 227 -20.33 3.69 -7.83
CA GLU A 227 -20.43 5.08 -7.33
C GLU A 227 -20.10 6.12 -8.41
N TYR A 228 -19.22 5.79 -9.36
CA TYR A 228 -18.62 6.78 -10.25
C TYR A 228 -18.92 6.56 -11.73
N LEU A 229 -19.01 5.31 -12.20
CA LEU A 229 -19.26 5.03 -13.61
C LEU A 229 -20.64 5.55 -14.04
N LYS A 230 -20.71 6.22 -15.19
CA LYS A 230 -21.92 6.82 -15.74
C LYS A 230 -22.25 6.21 -17.10
N PRO A 231 -23.54 6.18 -17.51
CA PRO A 231 -23.96 5.58 -18.78
C PRO A 231 -23.31 6.18 -20.04
N TYR A 232 -22.86 7.45 -19.97
CA TYR A 232 -22.20 8.14 -21.07
C TYR A 232 -20.69 7.92 -21.11
N ASN A 233 -20.09 7.23 -20.14
CA ASN A 233 -18.67 6.90 -20.22
C ASN A 233 -18.43 5.90 -21.35
N GLU A 234 -17.45 6.19 -22.19
CA GLU A 234 -17.06 5.38 -23.35
C GLU A 234 -15.83 4.52 -23.07
N VAL A 235 -14.97 4.96 -22.14
CA VAL A 235 -13.78 4.23 -21.71
C VAL A 235 -13.74 4.12 -20.19
N PHE A 236 -13.44 2.91 -19.70
CA PHE A 236 -13.18 2.67 -18.29
C PHE A 236 -11.77 2.11 -18.07
N ILE A 237 -10.92 2.88 -17.40
CA ILE A 237 -9.53 2.51 -17.09
C ILE A 237 -9.47 1.92 -15.67
N VAL A 238 -9.01 0.68 -15.57
CA VAL A 238 -8.99 -0.10 -14.33
C VAL A 238 -7.54 -0.39 -13.92
N GLU A 239 -7.09 0.25 -12.83
CA GLU A 239 -5.83 -0.13 -12.19
C GLU A 239 -6.03 -1.46 -11.45
N MET A 240 -5.16 -2.45 -11.70
CA MET A 240 -5.27 -3.78 -11.11
C MET A 240 -4.03 -4.09 -10.26
N GLY A 241 -4.23 -4.08 -8.95
CA GLY A 241 -3.25 -4.44 -7.94
C GLY A 241 -3.36 -5.92 -7.56
N ALA A 242 -2.26 -6.50 -7.12
CA ALA A 242 -2.23 -7.88 -6.64
C ALA A 242 -1.23 -8.03 -5.50
N LYS A 243 -1.58 -8.88 -4.54
CA LYS A 243 -0.67 -9.35 -3.47
C LYS A 243 -0.55 -10.88 -3.43
N GLN A 244 -1.37 -11.59 -4.19
CA GLN A 244 -1.38 -13.04 -4.31
C GLN A 244 -1.92 -13.43 -5.69
N ILE A 245 -1.64 -14.66 -6.10
CA ILE A 245 -2.14 -15.25 -7.34
C ILE A 245 -3.67 -15.27 -7.32
N GLY A 246 -4.29 -14.94 -8.45
CA GLY A 246 -5.73 -14.87 -8.64
C GLY A 246 -6.35 -13.49 -8.37
N ASP A 247 -5.63 -12.56 -7.74
CA ASP A 247 -6.17 -11.22 -7.45
C ASP A 247 -6.51 -10.44 -8.73
N ILE A 248 -5.67 -10.52 -9.77
CA ILE A 248 -5.92 -9.81 -11.05
C ILE A 248 -6.99 -10.54 -11.84
N LYS A 249 -6.95 -11.87 -11.85
CA LYS A 249 -8.00 -12.68 -12.47
C LYS A 249 -9.38 -12.34 -11.91
N GLU A 250 -9.54 -12.20 -10.59
CA GLU A 250 -10.82 -11.85 -9.97
C GLU A 250 -11.37 -10.50 -10.48
N ILE A 251 -10.49 -9.52 -10.69
CA ILE A 251 -10.88 -8.23 -11.28
C ILE A 251 -11.27 -8.41 -12.75
N CYS A 252 -10.50 -9.19 -13.52
CA CYS A 252 -10.78 -9.46 -14.93
C CYS A 252 -12.10 -10.20 -15.12
N ASP A 253 -12.41 -11.17 -14.26
CA ASP A 253 -13.68 -11.91 -14.26
C ASP A 253 -14.89 -10.99 -13.99
N LEU A 254 -14.69 -9.83 -13.35
CA LEU A 254 -15.73 -8.83 -13.17
C LEU A 254 -15.83 -7.88 -14.37
N VAL A 255 -14.70 -7.28 -14.76
CA VAL A 255 -14.71 -6.14 -15.70
C VAL A 255 -14.54 -6.52 -17.16
N HIS A 256 -14.05 -7.72 -17.48
CA HIS A 256 -13.86 -8.20 -18.85
C HIS A 256 -13.11 -7.19 -19.75
N PRO A 257 -11.82 -6.90 -19.46
CA PRO A 257 -11.06 -5.90 -20.19
C PRO A 257 -10.87 -6.30 -21.66
N ALA A 258 -10.93 -5.32 -22.57
CA ALA A 258 -10.60 -5.51 -23.99
C ALA A 258 -9.13 -5.17 -24.29
N VAL A 259 -8.53 -4.32 -23.46
CA VAL A 259 -7.10 -3.94 -23.56
C VAL A 259 -6.43 -4.18 -22.22
N GLY A 260 -5.23 -4.77 -22.24
CA GLY A 260 -4.42 -5.00 -21.04
C GLY A 260 -3.03 -4.40 -21.18
N ILE A 261 -2.63 -3.57 -20.20
CA ILE A 261 -1.27 -3.02 -20.12
C ILE A 261 -0.50 -3.72 -18.99
N VAL A 262 0.67 -4.28 -19.30
CA VAL A 262 1.63 -4.79 -18.30
C VAL A 262 2.85 -3.87 -18.30
N THR A 263 2.90 -2.97 -17.32
CA THR A 263 3.93 -1.91 -17.25
C THR A 263 5.29 -2.45 -16.82
N ALA A 264 5.33 -3.43 -15.93
CA ALA A 264 6.56 -4.07 -15.45
C ALA A 264 6.31 -5.31 -14.59
N VAL A 265 7.31 -6.20 -14.53
CA VAL A 265 7.41 -7.29 -13.55
C VAL A 265 8.77 -7.19 -12.87
N GLY A 266 8.76 -6.86 -11.58
CA GLY A 266 9.96 -6.74 -10.76
C GLY A 266 9.69 -7.12 -9.31
N GLU A 267 10.77 -7.13 -8.52
CA GLU A 267 10.81 -7.55 -7.12
C GLU A 267 9.98 -6.63 -6.23
N GLN A 268 8.72 -7.03 -5.99
CA GLN A 268 7.80 -6.31 -5.12
C GLN A 268 6.86 -7.32 -4.45
N HIS A 269 6.57 -7.11 -3.17
CA HIS A 269 5.72 -7.99 -2.36
C HIS A 269 6.20 -9.45 -2.37
N LEU A 270 7.52 -9.67 -2.44
CA LEU A 270 8.10 -11.02 -2.50
C LEU A 270 7.73 -11.86 -1.26
N GLU A 271 7.55 -11.23 -0.11
CA GLU A 271 7.05 -11.90 1.10
C GLU A 271 5.66 -12.54 0.89
N SER A 272 4.80 -11.94 0.05
CA SER A 272 3.46 -12.48 -0.23
C SER A 272 3.44 -13.42 -1.45
N PHE A 273 4.23 -13.14 -2.48
CA PHE A 273 4.25 -13.93 -3.71
C PHE A 273 5.20 -15.13 -3.67
N GLY A 274 6.18 -15.13 -2.78
CA GLY A 274 7.21 -16.16 -2.66
C GLY A 274 8.32 -16.06 -3.72
N SER A 275 7.99 -15.82 -4.99
CA SER A 275 8.97 -15.71 -6.07
C SER A 275 8.57 -14.71 -7.16
N ILE A 276 9.54 -14.26 -7.97
CA ILE A 276 9.30 -13.32 -9.07
C ILE A 276 8.52 -13.96 -10.23
N GLU A 277 8.61 -15.28 -10.42
CA GLU A 277 7.82 -16.04 -11.39
C GLU A 277 6.34 -16.01 -11.00
N ASN A 278 6.03 -16.09 -9.69
CA ASN A 278 4.67 -15.91 -9.21
C ASN A 278 4.17 -14.48 -9.44
N VAL A 279 5.05 -13.47 -9.31
CA VAL A 279 4.71 -12.09 -9.69
C VAL A 279 4.39 -12.02 -11.19
N GLN A 280 5.26 -12.54 -12.06
CA GLN A 280 5.05 -12.60 -13.51
C GLN A 280 3.71 -13.26 -13.84
N ARG A 281 3.48 -14.48 -13.35
CA ARG A 281 2.22 -15.22 -13.57
C ARG A 281 1.01 -14.39 -13.16
N THR A 282 1.05 -13.78 -11.97
CA THR A 282 -0.07 -12.99 -11.47
C THR A 282 -0.31 -11.75 -12.33
N LYS A 283 0.73 -11.02 -12.74
CA LYS A 283 0.56 -9.82 -13.60
C LYS A 283 0.01 -10.19 -14.98
N PHE A 284 0.42 -11.32 -15.52
CA PHE A 284 -0.07 -11.79 -16.82
C PHE A 284 -1.47 -12.40 -16.78
N GLU A 285 -2.09 -12.60 -15.60
CA GLU A 285 -3.52 -12.94 -15.51
C GLU A 285 -4.40 -11.95 -16.27
N LEU A 286 -4.00 -10.68 -16.35
CA LEU A 286 -4.69 -9.67 -17.15
C LEU A 286 -4.65 -10.02 -18.63
N VAL A 287 -3.46 -10.32 -19.17
CA VAL A 287 -3.26 -10.65 -20.59
C VAL A 287 -3.91 -11.99 -20.94
N ASP A 288 -3.80 -12.97 -20.05
CA ASP A 288 -4.39 -14.30 -20.21
C ASP A 288 -5.94 -14.24 -20.21
N ALA A 289 -6.54 -13.22 -19.58
CA ALA A 289 -7.99 -13.03 -19.52
C ALA A 289 -8.58 -12.18 -20.66
N LEU A 290 -7.75 -11.58 -21.52
CA LEU A 290 -8.23 -10.79 -22.65
C LEU A 290 -8.97 -11.67 -23.67
N PRO A 291 -10.03 -11.15 -24.33
CA PRO A 291 -10.70 -11.85 -25.43
C PRO A 291 -9.76 -11.98 -26.64
N SER A 292 -10.03 -12.92 -27.55
CA SER A 292 -9.14 -13.22 -28.69
C SER A 292 -8.89 -12.04 -29.65
N ASP A 293 -9.84 -11.10 -29.72
CA ASP A 293 -9.76 -9.84 -30.47
C ASP A 293 -9.26 -8.66 -29.61
N GLY A 294 -8.84 -8.93 -28.38
CA GLY A 294 -8.28 -7.97 -27.45
C GLY A 294 -6.82 -7.59 -27.78
N LEU A 295 -6.32 -6.60 -27.04
CA LEU A 295 -4.97 -6.05 -27.23
C LEU A 295 -4.16 -6.11 -25.93
N ALA A 296 -2.99 -6.74 -25.99
CA ALA A 296 -1.98 -6.66 -24.94
C ALA A 296 -0.90 -5.63 -25.30
N VAL A 297 -0.59 -4.72 -24.37
CA VAL A 297 0.53 -3.77 -24.48
C VAL A 297 1.52 -4.06 -23.35
N VAL A 298 2.72 -4.53 -23.69
CA VAL A 298 3.68 -5.04 -22.70
C VAL A 298 5.06 -4.41 -22.85
N ASN A 299 5.71 -4.19 -21.71
CA ASN A 299 6.99 -3.49 -21.62
C ASN A 299 8.22 -4.41 -21.67
N ASP A 300 8.98 -4.37 -22.75
CA ASP A 300 10.18 -5.20 -22.93
C ASP A 300 11.41 -4.69 -22.18
N ASP A 301 11.37 -3.51 -21.54
CA ASP A 301 12.45 -3.04 -20.65
C ASP A 301 12.66 -3.94 -19.42
N PHE A 302 11.69 -4.82 -19.12
CA PHE A 302 11.73 -5.72 -17.99
C PHE A 302 11.90 -7.18 -18.44
N PRO A 303 12.96 -7.90 -18.02
CA PRO A 303 13.24 -9.25 -18.50
C PRO A 303 12.10 -10.26 -18.32
N TYR A 304 11.36 -10.18 -17.21
CA TYR A 304 10.20 -11.05 -16.95
C TYR A 304 8.96 -10.64 -17.76
N VAL A 305 8.91 -9.45 -18.33
CA VAL A 305 7.84 -9.10 -19.28
C VAL A 305 8.26 -9.50 -20.69
N ALA A 306 9.51 -9.19 -21.08
CA ALA A 306 10.09 -9.56 -22.37
C ALA A 306 10.06 -11.07 -22.63
N SER A 307 10.46 -11.87 -21.63
CA SER A 307 10.50 -13.34 -21.75
C SER A 307 9.14 -14.04 -21.75
N ARG A 308 8.06 -13.36 -21.34
CA ARG A 308 6.73 -13.96 -21.29
C ARG A 308 6.13 -13.98 -22.69
N ARG A 309 5.95 -15.19 -23.23
CA ARG A 309 5.26 -15.43 -24.49
C ARG A 309 3.76 -15.09 -24.38
N VAL A 310 3.22 -14.42 -25.39
CA VAL A 310 1.81 -14.00 -25.51
C VAL A 310 1.34 -14.39 -26.91
N ASP A 311 0.49 -15.42 -27.01
CA ASP A 311 -0.04 -15.93 -28.30
C ASP A 311 -1.57 -15.98 -28.34
N ASN A 312 -2.25 -15.63 -27.24
CA ASN A 312 -3.71 -15.71 -27.11
C ASN A 312 -4.44 -14.49 -27.73
N VAL A 313 -3.73 -13.38 -27.89
CA VAL A 313 -4.25 -12.08 -28.36
C VAL A 313 -3.19 -11.35 -29.17
N GLU A 314 -3.59 -10.26 -29.82
CA GLU A 314 -2.63 -9.34 -30.41
C GLU A 314 -1.75 -8.70 -29.32
N CYS A 315 -0.43 -8.71 -29.50
CA CYS A 315 0.52 -8.21 -28.53
C CYS A 315 1.43 -7.13 -29.15
N VAL A 316 1.36 -5.91 -28.61
CA VAL A 316 2.27 -4.82 -28.91
C VAL A 316 3.31 -4.72 -27.81
N ARG A 317 4.57 -4.94 -28.17
CA ARG A 317 5.73 -4.79 -27.28
C ARG A 317 6.32 -3.41 -27.42
N TYR A 318 6.67 -2.77 -26.31
CA TYR A 318 7.31 -1.47 -26.29
C TYR A 318 8.52 -1.43 -25.37
N ALA A 319 9.48 -0.57 -25.65
CA ALA A 319 10.68 -0.39 -24.82
C ALA A 319 11.24 1.03 -24.94
N VAL A 320 11.95 1.47 -23.91
CA VAL A 320 12.76 2.70 -23.95
C VAL A 320 14.24 2.36 -24.06
N SER A 321 14.69 1.33 -23.34
CA SER A 321 16.08 0.92 -23.25
C SER A 321 16.35 -0.39 -24.01
N SER A 322 15.45 -1.37 -23.91
CA SER A 322 15.64 -2.71 -24.50
C SER A 322 14.94 -2.86 -25.86
N VAL A 323 15.40 -2.10 -26.86
CA VAL A 323 14.67 -1.83 -28.12
C VAL A 323 14.62 -2.98 -29.13
N ASP A 324 15.47 -4.00 -29.03
CA ASP A 324 15.72 -4.97 -30.11
C ASP A 324 14.49 -5.76 -30.59
N ASN A 325 13.52 -6.00 -29.72
CA ASN A 325 12.31 -6.79 -30.02
C ASN A 325 11.00 -5.98 -29.88
N ALA A 326 11.10 -4.67 -29.64
CA ALA A 326 9.95 -3.82 -29.38
C ALA A 326 9.37 -3.24 -30.68
N GLY A 327 8.05 -3.33 -30.84
CA GLY A 327 7.33 -2.73 -31.96
C GLY A 327 7.20 -1.21 -31.85
N TYR A 328 7.22 -0.68 -30.63
CA TYR A 328 7.27 0.76 -30.36
C TYR A 328 8.43 1.11 -29.44
N ILE A 329 9.18 2.15 -29.79
CA ILE A 329 10.34 2.60 -29.01
C ILE A 329 10.35 4.11 -28.82
N ALA A 330 10.93 4.57 -27.72
CA ALA A 330 11.25 5.97 -27.51
C ALA A 330 12.72 6.23 -27.85
N THR A 331 12.99 7.17 -28.77
CA THR A 331 14.34 7.58 -29.17
C THR A 331 14.56 9.08 -28.98
N ASP A 332 15.80 9.53 -29.16
CA ASP A 332 16.15 10.95 -29.17
C ASP A 332 15.73 11.67 -27.87
N ILE A 333 15.85 10.95 -26.75
CA ILE A 333 15.36 11.40 -25.45
C ILE A 333 16.29 12.44 -24.87
N THR A 334 15.77 13.63 -24.63
CA THR A 334 16.49 14.73 -23.99
C THR A 334 15.80 15.10 -22.68
N TYR A 335 16.49 14.85 -21.56
CA TYR A 335 16.01 15.20 -20.23
C TYR A 335 16.40 16.64 -19.86
N SER A 336 15.47 17.38 -19.27
CA SER A 336 15.69 18.70 -18.71
C SER A 336 14.98 18.88 -17.37
N PRO A 337 15.36 19.85 -16.53
CA PRO A 337 14.62 20.16 -15.30
C PRO A 337 13.17 20.63 -15.54
N SER A 338 12.84 21.04 -16.77
CA SER A 338 11.50 21.48 -17.16
C SER A 338 10.62 20.37 -17.77
N GLY A 339 11.19 19.21 -18.06
CA GLY A 339 10.50 18.16 -18.80
C GLY A 339 11.41 17.31 -19.68
N THR A 340 10.80 16.45 -20.47
CA THR A 340 11.47 15.51 -21.37
C THR A 340 10.95 15.68 -22.79
N HIS A 341 11.85 15.74 -23.75
CA HIS A 341 11.57 15.65 -25.18
C HIS A 341 11.96 14.26 -25.68
N PHE A 342 11.14 13.64 -26.53
CA PHE A 342 11.43 12.32 -27.10
C PHE A 342 10.64 12.07 -28.39
N THR A 343 11.14 11.16 -29.23
CA THR A 343 10.44 10.68 -30.43
C THR A 343 9.89 9.28 -30.18
N VAL A 344 8.62 9.04 -30.51
CA VAL A 344 8.04 7.69 -30.52
C VAL A 344 8.14 7.14 -31.94
N LYS A 345 8.87 6.03 -32.10
CA LYS A 345 8.91 5.26 -33.35
C LYS A 345 8.06 4.02 -33.20
N GLY A 346 7.34 3.65 -34.26
CA GLY A 346 6.44 2.51 -34.30
C GLY A 346 6.51 1.75 -35.63
N PRO A 347 5.62 0.77 -35.83
CA PRO A 347 5.51 0.02 -37.07
C PRO A 347 5.19 0.93 -38.26
N ASP A 348 5.41 0.43 -39.48
CA ASP A 348 5.06 1.09 -40.74
C ASP A 348 5.66 2.50 -40.93
N GLY A 349 6.79 2.77 -40.28
CA GLY A 349 7.49 4.05 -40.36
C GLY A 349 6.87 5.17 -39.52
N PHE A 350 5.95 4.85 -38.61
CA PHE A 350 5.41 5.81 -37.65
C PHE A 350 6.55 6.45 -36.83
N ALA A 351 6.64 7.78 -36.84
CA ALA A 351 7.62 8.53 -36.07
C ALA A 351 7.02 9.90 -35.70
N GLU A 352 6.85 10.15 -34.42
CA GLU A 352 6.20 11.37 -33.92
C GLU A 352 6.92 11.92 -32.69
N GLU A 353 7.10 13.24 -32.66
CA GLU A 353 7.77 13.95 -31.57
C GLU A 353 6.80 14.36 -30.46
N PHE A 354 7.26 14.24 -29.21
CA PHE A 354 6.50 14.57 -28.01
C PHE A 354 7.35 15.34 -26.99
N ASP A 355 6.72 16.36 -26.40
CA ASP A 355 7.25 17.10 -25.26
C ASP A 355 6.37 16.87 -24.05
N THR A 356 6.95 16.64 -22.88
CA THR A 356 6.21 16.49 -21.63
C THR A 356 6.91 17.19 -20.47
N ARG A 357 6.16 17.59 -19.43
CA ARG A 357 6.71 18.14 -18.17
C ARG A 357 7.18 17.07 -17.20
N LEU A 358 6.96 15.80 -17.54
CA LEU A 358 7.43 14.66 -16.77
C LEU A 358 8.94 14.50 -16.93
N VAL A 359 9.59 13.99 -15.88
CA VAL A 359 11.03 13.71 -15.86
C VAL A 359 11.29 12.25 -15.54
N GLY A 360 12.39 11.72 -16.10
CA GLY A 360 12.86 10.36 -15.87
C GLY A 360 12.29 9.32 -16.85
N GLU A 361 13.11 8.30 -17.13
CA GLU A 361 12.85 7.26 -18.13
C GLU A 361 11.57 6.46 -17.89
N CYS A 362 11.29 6.04 -16.64
CA CYS A 362 10.05 5.35 -16.28
C CYS A 362 8.80 6.16 -16.63
N ASN A 363 8.85 7.49 -16.55
CA ASN A 363 7.72 8.31 -16.96
C ASN A 363 7.53 8.28 -18.48
N VAL A 364 8.63 8.30 -19.26
CA VAL A 364 8.58 8.08 -20.71
C VAL A 364 8.05 6.68 -21.04
N SER A 365 8.52 5.64 -20.34
CA SER A 365 8.07 4.26 -20.52
C SER A 365 6.57 4.08 -20.21
N ASN A 366 6.09 4.64 -19.09
CA ASN A 366 4.66 4.65 -18.74
C ASN A 366 3.82 5.45 -19.75
N LEU A 367 4.37 6.55 -20.25
CA LEU A 367 3.71 7.40 -21.23
C LEU A 367 3.63 6.74 -22.60
N LEU A 368 4.67 5.99 -23.00
CA LEU A 368 4.71 5.23 -24.24
C LEU A 368 3.58 4.18 -24.27
N ALA A 369 3.36 3.46 -23.17
CA ALA A 369 2.20 2.55 -23.05
C ALA A 369 0.86 3.27 -23.26
N ALA A 370 0.71 4.46 -22.67
CA ALA A 370 -0.51 5.25 -22.79
C ALA A 370 -0.72 5.79 -24.22
N ILE A 371 0.35 6.25 -24.88
CA ILE A 371 0.33 6.70 -26.28
C ILE A 371 -0.07 5.55 -27.20
N ILE A 372 0.52 4.36 -27.03
CA ILE A 372 0.19 3.17 -27.84
C ILE A 372 -1.29 2.83 -27.71
N VAL A 373 -1.82 2.75 -26.49
CA VAL A 373 -3.25 2.44 -26.31
C VAL A 373 -4.12 3.53 -26.92
N ALA A 374 -3.77 4.82 -26.80
CA ALA A 374 -4.52 5.90 -27.41
C ALA A 374 -4.54 5.83 -28.95
N LEU A 375 -3.39 5.54 -29.58
CA LEU A 375 -3.29 5.31 -31.02
C LEU A 375 -4.19 4.14 -31.46
N ARG A 376 -4.13 3.03 -30.71
CA ARG A 376 -4.92 1.82 -31.01
C ARG A 376 -6.41 1.99 -30.79
N LEU A 377 -6.81 2.91 -29.90
CA LEU A 377 -8.20 3.33 -29.72
C LEU A 377 -8.63 4.43 -30.73
N GLY A 378 -7.77 4.82 -31.67
CA GLY A 378 -8.11 5.75 -32.74
C GLY A 378 -8.05 7.23 -32.36
N VAL A 379 -7.36 7.59 -31.27
CA VAL A 379 -7.17 9.00 -30.91
C VAL A 379 -6.21 9.66 -31.92
N PRO A 380 -6.58 10.78 -32.56
CA PRO A 380 -5.69 11.49 -33.48
C PRO A 380 -4.38 11.92 -32.81
N VAL A 381 -3.25 11.74 -33.51
CA VAL A 381 -1.90 12.04 -33.00
C VAL A 381 -1.78 13.46 -32.45
N ASP A 382 -2.36 14.45 -33.11
CA ASP A 382 -2.30 15.85 -32.64
C ASP A 382 -2.96 16.05 -31.27
N LYS A 383 -4.05 15.32 -30.98
CA LYS A 383 -4.69 15.31 -29.66
C LYS A 383 -3.82 14.62 -28.62
N ILE A 384 -3.16 13.53 -28.99
CA ILE A 384 -2.19 12.84 -28.11
C ILE A 384 -1.04 13.79 -27.77
N ARG A 385 -0.43 14.44 -28.78
CA ARG A 385 0.67 15.39 -28.61
C ARG A 385 0.26 16.56 -27.70
N TYR A 386 -0.92 17.13 -27.94
CA TYR A 386 -1.48 18.16 -27.08
C TYR A 386 -1.64 17.69 -25.63
N ALA A 387 -2.26 16.53 -25.41
CA ALA A 387 -2.45 15.99 -24.06
C ALA A 387 -1.12 15.76 -23.35
N VAL A 388 -0.16 15.11 -24.02
CA VAL A 388 1.18 14.78 -23.49
C VAL A 388 1.93 16.03 -22.99
N SER A 389 1.89 17.12 -23.76
CA SER A 389 2.51 18.40 -23.37
C SER A 389 1.89 19.07 -22.14
N ARG A 390 0.67 18.66 -21.78
CA ARG A 390 -0.11 19.19 -20.66
C ARG A 390 -0.37 18.18 -19.55
N ILE A 391 0.31 17.03 -19.57
CA ILE A 391 0.25 16.09 -18.45
C ILE A 391 0.90 16.75 -17.24
N ASP A 392 0.15 16.80 -16.15
CA ASP A 392 0.67 17.15 -14.83
C ASP A 392 1.35 15.92 -14.21
N GLN A 393 2.35 16.19 -13.37
CA GLN A 393 3.02 15.15 -12.62
C GLN A 393 2.06 14.54 -11.60
N VAL A 394 2.07 13.21 -11.47
CA VAL A 394 1.29 12.51 -10.45
C VAL A 394 1.95 12.72 -9.09
N GLU A 395 1.17 13.13 -8.10
CA GLU A 395 1.68 13.38 -6.75
C GLU A 395 2.37 12.14 -6.17
N HIS A 396 3.52 12.34 -5.51
CA HIS A 396 4.37 11.29 -4.93
C HIS A 396 4.92 10.26 -5.95
N ARG A 397 5.05 10.63 -7.23
CA ARG A 397 5.59 9.79 -8.32
C ARG A 397 6.64 10.55 -9.12
N LEU A 398 7.77 10.86 -8.50
CA LEU A 398 8.78 11.80 -9.02
C LEU A 398 8.19 13.18 -9.36
N SER A 399 7.28 13.67 -8.51
CA SER A 399 6.72 15.00 -8.69
C SER A 399 7.68 16.08 -8.18
N MET A 400 7.98 17.07 -9.02
CA MET A 400 8.85 18.20 -8.71
C MET A 400 8.03 19.42 -8.30
N LYS A 401 8.36 20.00 -7.15
CA LYS A 401 7.76 21.23 -6.63
C LYS A 401 8.88 22.21 -6.27
N ARG A 402 8.74 23.48 -6.64
CA ARG A 402 9.67 24.54 -6.18
C ARG A 402 9.06 25.29 -5.01
N THR A 403 9.84 25.45 -3.94
CA THR A 403 9.41 26.23 -2.77
C THR A 403 9.66 27.73 -3.02
N PRO A 404 8.96 28.61 -2.30
CA PRO A 404 9.24 30.06 -2.34
C PRO A 404 10.69 30.41 -1.96
N GLY A 405 11.37 29.55 -1.19
CA GLY A 405 12.78 29.72 -0.80
C GLY A 405 13.79 29.30 -1.87
N GLY A 406 13.35 28.94 -3.08
CA GLY A 406 14.23 28.55 -4.19
C GLY A 406 14.79 27.12 -4.10
N VAL A 407 14.22 26.27 -3.25
CA VAL A 407 14.56 24.85 -3.15
C VAL A 407 13.67 24.03 -4.08
N THR A 408 14.26 23.05 -4.77
CA THR A 408 13.50 22.07 -5.56
C THR A 408 13.24 20.83 -4.71
N ILE A 409 12.00 20.37 -4.65
CA ILE A 409 11.60 19.14 -3.97
C ILE A 409 11.20 18.13 -5.04
N ILE A 410 11.85 16.97 -5.04
CA ILE A 410 11.45 15.78 -5.79
C ILE A 410 10.74 14.86 -4.79
N ASP A 411 9.45 14.63 -5.01
CA ASP A 411 8.61 13.82 -4.14
C ASP A 411 8.30 12.49 -4.84
N ASP A 412 8.95 11.43 -4.34
CA ASP A 412 8.75 10.02 -4.70
C ASP A 412 8.49 9.17 -3.45
N ALA A 413 7.70 9.72 -2.52
CA ALA A 413 7.54 9.16 -1.19
C ALA A 413 6.52 8.01 -1.08
N PHE A 414 5.82 7.57 -2.15
CA PHE A 414 4.69 6.67 -1.94
C PHE A 414 5.05 5.18 -1.82
N ASN A 415 5.88 4.63 -2.72
CA ASN A 415 6.30 3.23 -2.65
C ASN A 415 7.63 3.03 -3.36
N SER A 416 8.57 2.39 -2.68
CA SER A 416 9.94 2.23 -3.12
C SER A 416 10.20 0.84 -3.70
N ASN A 417 11.09 0.76 -4.68
CA ASN A 417 11.53 -0.48 -5.31
C ASN A 417 12.88 -0.24 -6.01
N PRO A 418 13.73 -1.26 -6.21
CA PRO A 418 15.10 -1.06 -6.67
C PRO A 418 15.22 -0.25 -7.96
N THR A 419 14.34 -0.52 -8.94
CA THR A 419 14.34 0.18 -10.23
C THR A 419 13.91 1.65 -10.07
N GLY A 420 12.79 1.90 -9.37
CA GLY A 420 12.26 3.26 -9.16
C GLY A 420 13.22 4.15 -8.38
N SER A 421 13.77 3.64 -7.28
CA SER A 421 14.69 4.38 -6.40
C SER A 421 16.01 4.71 -7.10
N ARG A 422 16.55 3.78 -7.90
CA ARG A 422 17.72 4.07 -8.75
C ARG A 422 17.47 5.23 -9.70
N MET A 423 16.29 5.24 -10.31
CA MET A 423 15.89 6.28 -11.24
C MET A 423 15.64 7.64 -10.58
N ALA A 424 15.05 7.64 -9.38
CA ALA A 424 14.90 8.85 -8.58
C ALA A 424 16.26 9.49 -8.28
N LEU A 425 17.26 8.65 -7.98
CA LEU A 425 18.64 9.07 -7.81
C LEU A 425 19.31 9.53 -9.11
N ASP A 426 18.97 8.96 -10.27
CA ASP A 426 19.43 9.45 -11.57
C ASP A 426 18.88 10.86 -11.86
N VAL A 427 17.58 11.10 -11.58
CA VAL A 427 16.98 12.43 -11.71
C VAL A 427 17.63 13.41 -10.73
N LEU A 428 17.84 13.01 -9.48
CA LEU A 428 18.53 13.84 -8.48
C LEU A 428 19.96 14.20 -8.93
N ALA A 429 20.69 13.24 -9.53
CA ALA A 429 22.05 13.46 -10.00
C ALA A 429 22.14 14.54 -11.10
N MET A 430 21.08 14.71 -11.90
CA MET A 430 20.98 15.75 -12.95
C MET A 430 20.73 17.17 -12.40
N MET A 431 20.38 17.31 -11.11
CA MET A 431 20.05 18.60 -10.51
C MET A 431 21.32 19.32 -10.04
N THR A 432 21.95 20.07 -10.94
CA THR A 432 23.24 20.74 -10.69
C THR A 432 23.11 22.18 -10.16
N GLY A 433 21.90 22.63 -9.81
CA GLY A 433 21.62 24.00 -9.37
C GLY A 433 22.03 24.31 -7.92
N GLY A 434 22.43 23.30 -7.15
CA GLY A 434 22.79 23.39 -5.74
C GLY A 434 23.16 22.01 -5.20
N ARG A 435 23.09 21.81 -3.88
CA ARG A 435 23.37 20.49 -3.28
C ARG A 435 22.19 19.55 -3.51
N ARG A 436 22.52 18.28 -3.72
CA ARG A 436 21.58 17.18 -3.92
C ARG A 436 21.43 16.43 -2.61
N ILE A 437 20.22 16.42 -2.07
CA ILE A 437 19.94 15.88 -0.74
C ILE A 437 18.90 14.76 -0.91
N ILE A 438 19.15 13.58 -0.35
CA ILE A 438 18.13 12.52 -0.26
C ILE A 438 17.67 12.34 1.18
N VAL A 439 16.37 12.18 1.37
CA VAL A 439 15.76 11.72 2.61
C VAL A 439 15.07 10.40 2.31
N THR A 440 15.53 9.32 2.95
CA THR A 440 14.98 7.99 2.71
C THR A 440 15.07 7.11 3.96
N PRO A 441 14.07 6.26 4.20
CA PRO A 441 14.15 5.17 5.15
C PRO A 441 14.64 3.84 4.56
N GLY A 442 14.94 3.81 3.26
CA GLY A 442 15.21 2.57 2.53
C GLY A 442 13.96 1.83 2.07
N MET A 443 14.18 0.78 1.29
CA MET A 443 13.15 -0.10 0.74
C MET A 443 12.73 -1.18 1.74
N ILE A 444 11.46 -1.57 1.71
CA ILE A 444 10.87 -2.63 2.54
C ILE A 444 10.11 -3.66 1.69
N GLU A 445 9.68 -4.77 2.31
CA GLU A 445 8.93 -5.87 1.65
C GLU A 445 9.70 -6.59 0.52
N LEU A 446 11.04 -6.57 0.60
CA LEU A 446 11.95 -7.20 -0.38
C LEU A 446 12.36 -8.64 -0.03
N GLY A 447 11.83 -9.19 1.07
CA GLY A 447 12.14 -10.55 1.53
C GLY A 447 13.61 -10.69 1.96
N GLU A 448 14.24 -11.81 1.64
CA GLU A 448 15.62 -12.13 2.04
C GLU A 448 16.67 -11.19 1.41
N ARG A 449 16.34 -10.55 0.29
CA ARG A 449 17.24 -9.63 -0.45
C ARG A 449 17.22 -8.20 0.07
N GLN A 450 16.47 -7.90 1.13
CA GLN A 450 16.27 -6.52 1.59
C GLN A 450 17.59 -5.84 2.00
N GLU A 451 18.47 -6.56 2.71
CA GLU A 451 19.76 -6.00 3.13
C GLU A 451 20.68 -5.72 1.92
N GLU A 452 20.77 -6.68 0.99
CA GLU A 452 21.55 -6.56 -0.25
C GLU A 452 21.09 -5.36 -1.08
N LEU A 453 19.79 -5.27 -1.38
CA LEU A 453 19.22 -4.23 -2.23
C LEU A 453 19.29 -2.83 -1.59
N ASN A 454 19.15 -2.72 -0.27
CA ASN A 454 19.37 -1.44 0.42
C ASN A 454 20.85 -1.04 0.45
N ARG A 455 21.78 -2.01 0.47
CA ARG A 455 23.21 -1.73 0.33
C ARG A 455 23.56 -1.24 -1.08
N GLU A 456 22.98 -1.83 -2.12
CA GLU A 456 23.11 -1.34 -3.48
C GLU A 456 22.52 0.06 -3.65
N PHE A 457 21.37 0.32 -3.03
CA PHE A 457 20.77 1.63 -2.98
C PHE A 457 21.70 2.66 -2.33
N GLY A 458 22.34 2.31 -1.20
CA GLY A 458 23.38 3.13 -0.57
C GLY A 458 24.54 3.47 -1.51
N ARG A 459 25.05 2.48 -2.28
CA ARG A 459 26.11 2.74 -3.29
C ARG A 459 25.65 3.73 -4.35
N LYS A 460 24.39 3.64 -4.80
CA LYS A 460 23.84 4.59 -5.76
C LYS A 460 23.68 5.98 -5.16
N ILE A 461 23.25 6.09 -3.90
CA ILE A 461 23.17 7.36 -3.17
C ILE A 461 24.52 8.08 -3.16
N ALA A 462 25.60 7.35 -2.88
CA ALA A 462 26.95 7.92 -2.79
C ALA A 462 27.39 8.68 -4.05
N VAL A 463 26.95 8.25 -5.23
CA VAL A 463 27.29 8.90 -6.51
C VAL A 463 26.25 9.89 -7.01
N SER A 464 25.06 9.91 -6.41
CA SER A 464 23.91 10.71 -6.88
C SER A 464 23.57 11.89 -5.97
N ALA A 465 23.92 11.82 -4.68
CA ALA A 465 23.62 12.85 -3.69
C ALA A 465 24.89 13.38 -3.02
N ASP A 466 24.82 14.62 -2.55
CA ASP A 466 25.87 15.26 -1.74
C ASP A 466 25.61 15.05 -0.24
N ILE A 467 24.33 14.92 0.17
CA ILE A 467 23.91 14.67 1.56
C ILE A 467 22.84 13.56 1.57
N ALA A 468 22.98 12.60 2.48
CA ALA A 468 22.03 11.51 2.68
C ALA A 468 21.47 11.52 4.11
N ILE A 469 20.16 11.71 4.26
CA ILE A 469 19.46 11.64 5.53
C ILE A 469 18.71 10.31 5.61
N VAL A 470 19.24 9.36 6.38
CA VAL A 470 18.68 8.03 6.56
C VAL A 470 17.75 8.01 7.78
N VAL A 471 16.47 7.71 7.55
CA VAL A 471 15.41 7.78 8.57
C VAL A 471 15.05 6.39 9.10
N GLY A 472 15.04 6.24 10.43
CA GLY A 472 14.73 4.98 11.09
C GLY A 472 15.95 4.08 11.27
N GLU A 473 15.74 2.91 11.86
CA GLU A 473 16.80 1.96 12.21
C GLU A 473 16.83 0.74 11.27
N TYR A 474 15.67 0.35 10.75
CA TYR A 474 15.46 -0.94 10.09
C TYR A 474 16.39 -1.23 8.88
N ASN A 475 16.60 -0.26 7.98
CA ASN A 475 17.49 -0.40 6.82
C ASN A 475 18.78 0.42 6.96
N ARG A 476 19.01 1.05 8.12
CA ARG A 476 20.06 2.06 8.30
C ARG A 476 21.44 1.49 7.95
N ASP A 477 21.81 0.39 8.59
CA ASP A 477 23.15 -0.17 8.47
C ASP A 477 23.46 -0.64 7.05
N ALA A 478 22.47 -1.21 6.36
CA ALA A 478 22.59 -1.61 4.96
C ALA A 478 22.87 -0.41 4.05
N ILE A 479 22.11 0.69 4.19
CA ILE A 479 22.29 1.89 3.37
C ILE A 479 23.62 2.57 3.67
N VAL A 480 23.93 2.77 4.96
CA VAL A 480 25.17 3.44 5.40
C VAL A 480 26.39 2.67 4.91
N SER A 481 26.43 1.34 5.12
CA SER A 481 27.53 0.50 4.61
C SER A 481 27.64 0.53 3.08
N GLY A 482 26.51 0.64 2.39
CA GLY A 482 26.48 0.86 0.94
C GLY A 482 27.15 2.16 0.53
N ILE A 483 26.80 3.28 1.19
CA ILE A 483 27.38 4.60 0.93
C ILE A 483 28.89 4.60 1.22
N GLU A 484 29.29 4.07 2.38
CA GLU A 484 30.69 4.04 2.82
C GLU A 484 31.58 3.13 1.96
N SER A 485 30.99 2.15 1.26
CA SER A 485 31.75 1.24 0.38
C SER A 485 32.26 1.89 -0.92
N VAL A 486 31.88 3.13 -1.22
CA VAL A 486 32.26 3.85 -2.46
C VAL A 486 33.37 4.86 -2.17
N GLU A 487 34.59 4.57 -2.63
CA GLU A 487 35.80 5.37 -2.32
C GLU A 487 35.83 6.78 -2.93
N THR A 488 35.12 7.03 -4.04
CA THR A 488 35.34 8.20 -4.91
C THR A 488 34.54 9.45 -4.58
N ARG A 489 33.57 9.38 -3.66
CA ARG A 489 33.01 10.51 -2.87
C ARG A 489 31.90 9.98 -1.95
N THR A 490 31.93 10.45 -0.72
CA THR A 490 31.06 10.06 0.40
C THR A 490 30.00 11.15 0.60
N ALA A 491 28.77 10.91 0.16
CA ALA A 491 27.63 11.72 0.57
C ALA A 491 27.69 11.92 2.10
N ASP A 492 27.51 13.15 2.60
CA ASP A 492 27.51 13.39 4.04
C ASP A 492 26.28 12.69 4.65
N VAL A 493 26.51 11.73 5.55
CA VAL A 493 25.45 10.84 6.05
C VAL A 493 24.97 11.31 7.40
N HIS A 494 23.66 11.57 7.49
CA HIS A 494 22.98 11.84 8.75
C HIS A 494 21.94 10.77 9.02
N THR A 495 22.02 10.12 10.17
CA THR A 495 21.01 9.15 10.61
C THR A 495 20.08 9.77 11.64
N VAL A 496 18.78 9.63 11.45
CA VAL A 496 17.77 10.14 12.40
C VAL A 496 16.76 9.04 12.75
N ALA A 497 16.13 9.12 13.91
CA ALA A 497 15.16 8.12 14.34
C ALA A 497 13.79 8.35 13.69
N THR A 498 13.45 9.61 13.37
CA THR A 498 12.12 9.98 12.88
C THR A 498 12.14 10.95 11.71
N PHE A 499 11.08 10.92 10.89
CA PHE A 499 10.90 11.90 9.81
C PHE A 499 10.85 13.34 10.35
N ALA A 500 10.25 13.57 11.52
CA ALA A 500 10.23 14.88 12.16
C ALA A 500 11.64 15.41 12.48
N GLU A 501 12.58 14.54 12.85
CA GLU A 501 13.99 14.90 13.01
C GLU A 501 14.66 15.25 11.70
N SER A 502 14.41 14.50 10.61
CA SER A 502 14.92 14.87 9.29
C SER A 502 14.44 16.25 8.84
N GLN A 503 13.17 16.60 9.09
CA GLN A 503 12.62 17.92 8.75
C GLN A 503 13.30 19.06 9.54
N ARG A 504 13.60 18.84 10.83
CA ARG A 504 14.33 19.81 11.65
C ARG A 504 15.77 20.00 11.15
N LEU A 505 16.45 18.91 10.81
CA LEU A 505 17.81 18.96 10.26
C LEU A 505 17.85 19.71 8.92
N LEU A 506 16.95 19.36 8.00
CA LEU A 506 16.80 20.03 6.71
C LEU A 506 16.57 21.53 6.87
N SER A 507 15.66 21.93 7.76
CA SER A 507 15.33 23.35 7.98
C SER A 507 16.55 24.18 8.44
N GLY A 508 17.52 23.55 9.11
CA GLY A 508 18.74 24.21 9.57
C GLY A 508 19.85 24.29 8.51
N MET A 509 19.75 23.53 7.41
CA MET A 509 20.83 23.39 6.42
C MET A 509 20.47 23.77 5.00
N LEU A 510 19.18 23.87 4.64
CA LEU A 510 18.73 24.15 3.27
C LEU A 510 19.12 25.56 2.79
N HIS A 511 19.55 25.65 1.54
CA HIS A 511 19.86 26.89 0.84
C HIS A 511 19.12 26.96 -0.50
N ALA A 512 18.92 28.18 -1.02
CA ALA A 512 18.34 28.37 -2.35
C ALA A 512 19.21 27.66 -3.41
N GLY A 513 18.56 26.97 -4.35
CA GLY A 513 19.22 26.14 -5.37
C GLY A 513 19.36 24.66 -4.99
N ASP A 514 19.28 24.31 -3.71
CA ASP A 514 19.33 22.91 -3.28
C ASP A 514 18.15 22.10 -3.84
N THR A 515 18.37 20.80 -4.04
CA THR A 515 17.34 19.86 -4.44
C THR A 515 17.21 18.72 -3.43
N VAL A 516 16.00 18.50 -2.93
CA VAL A 516 15.68 17.47 -1.94
C VAL A 516 14.82 16.39 -2.57
N LEU A 517 15.30 15.16 -2.58
CA LEU A 517 14.54 13.97 -2.94
C LEU A 517 13.99 13.32 -1.68
N TYR A 518 12.66 13.26 -1.56
CA TYR A 518 11.99 12.37 -0.61
C TYR A 518 11.69 11.05 -1.31
N GLU A 519 12.35 9.99 -0.86
CA GLU A 519 12.25 8.66 -1.46
C GLU A 519 11.73 7.70 -0.40
N ASN A 520 10.58 7.06 -0.70
CA ASN A 520 9.80 6.21 0.18
C ASN A 520 9.19 6.89 1.43
N ASP A 521 8.06 6.37 1.90
CA ASP A 521 7.41 6.75 3.16
C ASP A 521 7.46 5.56 4.12
N LEU A 522 7.85 5.81 5.37
CA LEU A 522 7.72 4.80 6.42
C LEU A 522 6.33 4.85 7.05
N PRO A 523 5.52 3.79 6.89
CA PRO A 523 4.56 3.47 7.91
C PRO A 523 5.30 2.96 9.17
N ASP A 524 5.02 3.56 10.33
CA ASP A 524 5.57 3.20 11.66
C ASP A 524 5.23 1.76 12.13
N THR A 525 4.78 0.89 11.23
CA THR A 525 4.42 -0.51 11.52
C THR A 525 5.66 -1.39 11.64
N PHE A 526 6.78 -0.95 11.06
CA PHE A 526 8.08 -1.59 11.16
C PHE A 526 8.95 -0.72 12.06
N LYS A 527 9.04 -1.10 13.35
CA LYS A 527 9.98 -0.54 14.32
C LYS A 527 11.02 -1.58 14.63
#